data_AF-A0A3B8XR39-F1
#
_entry.id   AF-A0A3B8XR39-F1
#
_cell.length_a   1.000
_cell.length_b   1.000
_cell.length_c   1.000
_cell.angle_alpha   90.00
_cell.angle_beta   90.00
_cell.angle_gamma   90.00
#
_symmetry.space_group_name_H-M   'P 1'
#
loop_
_entity.id
_entity.type
_entity.pdbx_description
1 polymer ?
#
loop_
_entity_poly.entity_id
_entity_poly.type
_entity_poly.pdbx_seq_one_letter_code
_entity_poly.pdbx_strand_id
1 'polypeptide(L)'
;MNPRVSPKGRSYLLVRSGRYQECCARAAFRREGSSMSKQQTDRTNRLRSLRRCRRFAGAEEGATAVEFALLGLPFFALLFALVEVCVLYFATANLDSVVADAGRLIRTGQVQSTGMSQAQFKDFICGELTVISDCQSKLYVDVRNFTSFGNLAYPSFIDEDGNLVENTVFQPGTAGDIVLVNVYYSFGIV
;
A
#
# COMPACT_ATOMS: atom_id res chain seq x y z
N MET A 1 -35.94 -23.44 -1.49
CA MET A 1 -34.84 -24.18 -2.12
C MET A 1 -34.06 -23.25 -3.04
N ASN A 2 -32.75 -23.12 -2.80
CA ASN A 2 -31.67 -22.51 -3.62
C ASN A 2 -31.64 -20.98 -3.83
N PRO A 3 -30.46 -20.34 -4.05
CA PRO A 3 -29.09 -20.91 -4.06
C PRO A 3 -28.03 -20.17 -3.21
N ARG A 4 -26.96 -20.90 -2.85
CA ARG A 4 -25.68 -20.33 -2.43
C ARG A 4 -25.03 -19.61 -3.63
N VAL A 5 -24.48 -18.43 -3.42
CA VAL A 5 -23.45 -17.86 -4.30
C VAL A 5 -22.27 -17.41 -3.42
N SER A 6 -21.14 -18.05 -3.67
CA SER A 6 -19.83 -17.68 -3.15
C SER A 6 -19.16 -16.79 -4.20
N PRO A 7 -18.66 -15.59 -3.87
CA PRO A 7 -17.78 -14.86 -4.75
C PRO A 7 -16.33 -15.08 -4.28
N LYS A 8 -15.71 -16.15 -4.79
CA LYS A 8 -14.29 -16.06 -5.14
C LYS A 8 -14.21 -15.14 -6.36
N GLY A 9 -13.69 -13.94 -6.18
CA GLY A 9 -13.42 -13.02 -7.27
C GLY A 9 -12.50 -11.89 -6.80
N ARG A 10 -11.20 -12.01 -7.05
CA ARG A 10 -10.28 -10.87 -7.00
C ARG A 10 -10.62 -9.96 -8.17
N SER A 11 -11.45 -8.96 -7.92
CA SER A 11 -11.69 -7.85 -8.84
C SER A 11 -10.69 -6.75 -8.50
N TYR A 12 -9.63 -6.62 -9.30
CA TYR A 12 -8.72 -5.48 -9.20
C TYR A 12 -9.38 -4.29 -9.89
N LEU A 13 -9.85 -3.33 -9.11
CA LEU A 13 -10.38 -2.07 -9.62
C LEU A 13 -9.23 -1.06 -9.65
N LEU A 14 -8.63 -0.88 -10.82
CA LEU A 14 -7.63 0.15 -11.07
C LEU A 14 -8.31 1.52 -11.07
N VAL A 15 -8.19 2.25 -9.96
CA VAL A 15 -8.56 3.67 -9.89
C VAL A 15 -7.49 4.48 -10.60
N ARG A 16 -7.79 4.85 -11.85
CA ARG A 16 -7.00 5.82 -12.62
C ARG A 16 -7.36 7.22 -12.11
N SER A 17 -6.57 7.76 -11.18
CA SER A 17 -6.71 9.13 -10.71
C SER A 17 -6.36 10.10 -11.84
N GLY A 18 -7.40 10.64 -12.49
CA GLY A 18 -7.31 11.74 -13.42
C GLY A 18 -7.26 13.06 -12.68
N ARG A 19 -6.10 13.73 -12.71
CA ARG A 19 -5.97 15.19 -12.64
C ARG A 19 -4.50 15.55 -12.91
N TYR A 20 -4.17 15.95 -14.14
CA TYR A 20 -3.08 16.90 -14.52
C TYR A 20 -3.03 17.07 -16.06
N GLN A 21 -4.11 17.59 -16.63
CA GLN A 21 -4.16 18.40 -17.85
C GLN A 21 -5.20 19.47 -17.49
N GLU A 22 -4.89 20.76 -17.36
CA GLU A 22 -4.54 21.69 -18.42
C GLU A 22 -3.78 22.89 -17.85
N CYS A 23 -2.61 23.22 -18.40
CA CYS A 23 -2.07 24.59 -18.53
C CYS A 23 -0.64 24.50 -19.10
N CYS A 24 -0.50 24.50 -20.43
CA CYS A 24 0.44 25.39 -21.12
C CYS A 24 0.46 25.12 -22.62
N ALA A 25 0.05 26.14 -23.37
CA ALA A 25 0.63 26.57 -24.64
C ALA A 25 0.40 25.68 -25.88
N ARG A 26 -0.80 25.84 -26.42
CA ARG A 26 -0.99 26.09 -27.86
C ARG A 26 -0.06 27.23 -28.31
N ALA A 27 0.92 26.93 -29.17
CA ALA A 27 1.52 27.92 -30.06
C ALA A 27 1.64 27.27 -31.45
N ALA A 28 0.77 27.71 -32.34
CA ALA A 28 0.76 27.38 -33.75
C ALA A 28 1.90 28.12 -34.47
N PHE A 29 2.68 27.43 -35.30
CA PHE A 29 3.46 28.10 -36.35
C PHE A 29 3.56 27.25 -37.62
N ARG A 30 2.66 27.61 -38.55
CA ARG A 30 2.87 27.85 -39.99
C ARG A 30 3.74 26.85 -40.79
N ARG A 31 3.06 26.16 -41.73
CA ARG A 31 3.66 25.56 -42.94
C ARG A 31 4.19 26.65 -43.86
N GLU A 32 5.41 26.46 -44.35
CA GLU A 32 5.87 27.02 -45.63
C GLU A 32 6.80 26.00 -46.29
N GLY A 33 6.59 25.75 -47.58
CA GLY A 33 7.25 24.66 -48.31
C GLY A 33 8.67 25.00 -48.74
N SER A 34 9.52 23.98 -48.88
CA SER A 34 10.65 23.96 -49.83
C SER A 34 11.16 22.53 -50.03
N SER A 35 10.94 21.99 -51.23
CA SER A 35 11.96 21.47 -52.13
C SER A 35 13.13 20.59 -51.62
N MET A 36 13.19 19.38 -52.19
CA MET A 36 14.39 18.67 -52.70
C MET A 36 15.44 18.05 -51.73
N SER A 37 15.65 16.75 -51.97
CA SER A 37 16.93 16.00 -51.84
C SER A 37 17.44 15.60 -50.44
N LYS A 38 16.88 14.54 -49.82
CA LYS A 38 17.54 13.78 -48.72
C LYS A 38 17.20 12.28 -48.65
N GLN A 39 16.87 11.60 -49.76
CA GLN A 39 16.61 10.15 -49.73
C GLN A 39 17.87 9.26 -49.78
N GLN A 40 19.07 9.82 -49.96
CA GLN A 40 20.28 9.02 -50.22
C GLN A 40 21.11 8.64 -48.97
N THR A 41 20.82 9.20 -47.79
CA THR A 41 21.70 9.09 -46.59
C THR A 41 21.27 8.01 -45.59
N ASP A 42 20.23 7.23 -45.86
CA ASP A 42 19.72 6.21 -44.93
C ASP A 42 20.32 4.80 -45.14
N ARG A 43 20.81 4.49 -46.35
CA ARG A 43 21.34 3.15 -46.66
C ARG A 43 22.72 2.89 -46.05
N THR A 44 23.57 3.91 -45.94
CA THR A 44 24.95 3.77 -45.43
C THR A 44 25.02 3.61 -43.90
N ASN A 45 24.04 4.12 -43.16
CA ASN A 45 23.97 4.01 -41.70
C ASN A 45 23.46 2.64 -41.22
N ARG A 46 22.51 2.02 -41.94
CA ARG A 46 22.06 0.64 -41.65
C ARG A 46 23.20 -0.37 -41.75
N LEU A 47 24.06 -0.26 -42.77
CA LEU A 47 25.17 -1.19 -42.98
C LEU A 47 26.26 -1.10 -41.89
N ARG A 48 26.47 0.09 -41.31
CA ARG A 48 27.40 0.29 -40.18
C ARG A 48 26.83 -0.17 -38.83
N SER A 49 25.52 -0.05 -38.64
CA SER A 49 24.83 -0.58 -37.46
C SER A 49 24.87 -2.11 -37.44
N LEU A 50 24.58 -2.76 -38.57
CA LEU A 50 24.61 -4.22 -38.70
C LEU A 50 26.01 -4.81 -38.49
N ARG A 51 27.08 -4.13 -38.93
CA ARG A 51 28.46 -4.56 -38.66
C ARG A 51 28.86 -4.47 -37.19
N ARG A 52 28.31 -3.51 -36.43
CA ARG A 52 28.50 -3.42 -34.97
C ARG A 52 27.74 -4.52 -34.25
N CYS A 53 26.47 -4.76 -34.58
CA CYS A 53 25.70 -5.87 -34.02
C CYS A 53 26.33 -7.23 -34.33
N ARG A 54 26.94 -7.42 -35.51
CA ARG A 54 27.67 -8.66 -35.84
C ARG A 54 28.97 -8.84 -35.03
N ARG A 55 29.56 -7.76 -34.52
CA ARG A 55 30.72 -7.79 -33.62
C ARG A 55 30.33 -8.09 -32.18
N PHE A 56 29.12 -7.70 -31.77
CA PHE A 56 28.52 -8.11 -30.48
C PHE A 56 27.97 -9.55 -30.53
N ALA A 57 27.47 -10.02 -31.69
CA ALA A 57 26.97 -11.37 -31.87
C ALA A 57 28.04 -12.48 -31.89
N GLY A 58 29.32 -12.11 -32.05
CA GLY A 58 30.46 -13.04 -31.98
C GLY A 58 31.26 -12.95 -30.68
N ALA A 59 30.78 -12.21 -29.69
CA ALA A 59 31.45 -12.04 -28.40
C ALA A 59 30.85 -13.04 -27.39
N GLU A 60 31.49 -14.19 -27.20
CA GLU A 60 31.06 -15.24 -26.24
C GLU A 60 31.18 -14.77 -24.78
N GLU A 61 32.07 -13.83 -24.48
CA GLU A 61 32.24 -13.25 -23.14
C GLU A 61 30.99 -12.52 -22.63
N GLY A 62 30.11 -12.05 -23.52
CA GLY A 62 28.85 -11.39 -23.15
C GLY A 62 27.66 -12.34 -22.94
N ALA A 63 27.74 -13.57 -23.44
CA ALA A 63 26.65 -14.54 -23.36
C ALA A 63 26.43 -15.01 -21.91
N THR A 64 27.51 -15.24 -21.17
CA THR A 64 27.48 -15.63 -19.76
C THR A 64 26.82 -14.55 -18.88
N ALA A 65 27.11 -13.28 -19.14
CA ALA A 65 26.47 -12.16 -18.42
C ALA A 65 24.95 -12.13 -18.62
N VAL A 66 24.46 -12.50 -19.81
CA VAL A 66 23.02 -12.59 -20.11
C VAL A 66 22.38 -13.79 -19.42
N GLU A 67 23.07 -14.93 -19.37
CA GLU A 67 22.61 -16.14 -18.64
C GLU A 67 22.46 -15.86 -17.14
N PHE A 68 23.44 -15.20 -16.52
CA PHE A 68 23.35 -14.80 -15.12
C PHE A 68 22.29 -13.73 -14.87
N ALA A 69 22.09 -12.79 -15.80
CA ALA A 69 21.03 -11.78 -15.67
C ALA A 69 19.62 -12.41 -15.72
N LEU A 70 19.43 -13.44 -16.55
CA LEU A 70 18.18 -14.20 -16.63
C LEU A 70 17.82 -14.91 -15.32
N LEU A 71 18.83 -15.36 -14.57
CA LEU A 71 18.64 -15.96 -13.23
C LEU A 71 18.59 -14.90 -12.12
N GLY A 72 19.34 -13.81 -12.28
CA GLY A 72 19.42 -12.72 -11.31
C GLY A 72 18.10 -11.95 -11.20
N LEU A 73 17.43 -11.66 -12.31
CA LEU A 73 16.16 -10.93 -12.31
C LEU A 73 15.07 -11.57 -11.42
N PRO A 74 14.71 -12.86 -11.58
CA PRO A 74 13.72 -13.48 -10.70
C PRO A 74 14.22 -13.60 -9.26
N PHE A 75 15.53 -13.80 -9.03
CA PHE A 75 16.09 -13.85 -7.69
C PHE A 75 15.95 -12.52 -6.94
N PHE A 76 16.32 -11.40 -7.56
CA PHE A 76 16.17 -10.08 -6.94
C PHE A 76 14.70 -9.69 -6.79
N ALA A 77 13.83 -10.06 -7.73
CA ALA A 77 12.39 -9.85 -7.59
C ALA A 77 11.84 -10.57 -6.34
N LEU A 78 12.24 -11.82 -6.11
CA LEU A 78 11.87 -12.57 -4.91
C LEU A 78 12.48 -11.99 -3.64
N LEU A 79 13.72 -11.50 -3.70
CA LEU A 79 14.39 -10.84 -2.58
C LEU A 79 13.61 -9.57 -2.16
N PHE A 80 13.27 -8.70 -3.11
CA PHE A 80 12.48 -7.50 -2.83
C PHE A 80 11.10 -7.83 -2.28
N ALA A 81 10.41 -8.82 -2.85
CA ALA A 81 9.13 -9.29 -2.31
C ALA A 81 9.26 -9.79 -0.86
N LEU A 82 10.35 -10.48 -0.52
CA LEU A 82 10.60 -10.93 0.85
C LEU A 82 10.88 -9.77 1.79
N VAL A 83 11.71 -8.81 1.38
CA VAL A 83 12.00 -7.62 2.18
C VAL A 83 10.73 -6.83 2.44
N GLU A 84 9.86 -6.66 1.45
CA GLU A 84 8.57 -6.00 1.60
C GLU A 84 7.69 -6.71 2.65
N VAL A 85 7.57 -8.03 2.54
CA VAL A 85 6.82 -8.84 3.50
C VAL A 85 7.41 -8.73 4.92
N CYS A 86 8.75 -8.75 5.05
CA CYS A 86 9.42 -8.57 6.34
C CYS A 86 9.09 -7.21 6.99
N VAL A 87 9.09 -6.13 6.21
CA VAL A 87 8.74 -4.79 6.70
C VAL A 87 7.27 -4.73 7.13
N LEU A 88 6.37 -5.31 6.34
CA LEU A 88 4.95 -5.39 6.68
C LEU A 88 4.73 -6.14 8.00
N TYR A 89 5.33 -7.33 8.16
CA TYR A 89 5.21 -8.11 9.40
C TYR A 89 5.84 -7.42 10.61
N PHE A 90 6.97 -6.73 10.41
CA PHE A 90 7.61 -6.00 11.50
C PHE A 90 6.71 -4.84 12.00
N ALA A 91 6.07 -4.13 11.08
CA ALA A 91 5.13 -3.07 11.42
C ALA A 91 3.88 -3.61 12.15
N THR A 92 3.30 -4.71 11.67
CA THR A 92 2.14 -5.32 12.34
C THR A 92 2.49 -5.85 13.72
N ALA A 93 3.63 -6.51 13.89
CA ALA A 93 4.04 -7.06 15.19
C ALA A 93 4.30 -5.96 16.24
N ASN A 94 4.87 -4.82 15.81
CA ASN A 94 5.01 -3.66 16.70
C ASN A 94 3.64 -3.11 17.11
N LEU A 95 2.72 -2.96 16.16
CA LEU A 95 1.37 -2.47 16.42
C LEU A 95 0.62 -3.40 17.40
N ASP A 96 0.71 -4.71 17.21
CA ASP A 96 0.07 -5.70 18.11
C ASP A 96 0.59 -5.59 19.55
N SER A 97 1.90 -5.37 19.73
CA SER A 97 2.48 -5.17 21.06
C SER A 97 1.91 -3.93 21.75
N VAL A 98 1.83 -2.80 21.03
CA VAL A 98 1.30 -1.55 21.59
C VAL A 98 -0.20 -1.66 21.87
N VAL A 99 -0.97 -2.30 20.99
CA VAL A 99 -2.40 -2.55 21.21
C VAL A 99 -2.63 -3.44 22.43
N ALA A 100 -1.76 -4.44 22.67
CA ALA A 100 -1.84 -5.26 23.87
C ALA A 100 -1.66 -4.43 25.15
N ASP A 101 -0.71 -3.49 25.17
CA ASP A 101 -0.49 -2.59 26.30
C ASP A 101 -1.61 -1.57 26.46
N ALA A 102 -2.12 -1.00 25.36
CA ALA A 102 -3.30 -0.14 25.37
C ALA A 102 -4.53 -0.87 25.93
N GLY A 103 -4.70 -2.16 25.60
CA GLY A 103 -5.73 -3.01 26.18
C GLY A 103 -5.56 -3.22 27.69
N ARG A 104 -4.32 -3.24 28.21
CA ARG A 104 -4.07 -3.32 29.67
C ARG A 104 -4.48 -2.03 30.38
N LEU A 105 -4.29 -0.87 29.77
CA LEU A 105 -4.75 0.42 30.33
C LEU A 105 -6.28 0.43 30.51
N ILE A 106 -7.01 -0.10 29.52
CA ILE A 106 -8.48 -0.21 29.60
C ILE A 106 -8.88 -1.23 30.67
N ARG A 107 -8.23 -2.41 30.71
CA ARG A 107 -8.55 -3.47 31.70
C ARG A 107 -8.29 -3.05 33.15
N THR A 108 -7.30 -2.19 33.37
CA THR A 108 -6.96 -1.68 34.71
C THR A 108 -7.81 -0.48 35.12
N GLY A 109 -8.71 0.01 34.26
CA GLY A 109 -9.54 1.16 34.55
C GLY A 109 -8.82 2.51 34.40
N GLN A 110 -7.57 2.54 33.91
CA GLN A 110 -6.79 3.78 33.85
C GLN A 110 -7.45 4.80 32.93
N VAL A 111 -7.87 4.38 31.74
CA VAL A 111 -8.56 5.22 30.74
C VAL A 111 -9.81 5.89 31.32
N GLN A 112 -10.58 5.15 32.12
CA GLN A 112 -11.80 5.62 32.77
C GLN A 112 -11.48 6.54 33.96
N SER A 113 -10.47 6.17 34.76
CA SER A 113 -10.08 6.93 35.96
C SER A 113 -9.50 8.31 35.63
N THR A 114 -8.76 8.42 34.52
CA THR A 114 -8.18 9.69 34.05
C THR A 114 -9.10 10.46 33.12
N GLY A 115 -10.25 9.89 32.72
CA GLY A 115 -11.17 10.50 31.76
C GLY A 115 -10.54 10.71 30.38
N MET A 116 -9.69 9.76 29.95
CA MET A 116 -8.92 9.89 28.71
C MET A 116 -9.85 9.91 27.49
N SER A 117 -9.66 10.89 26.60
CA SER A 117 -10.42 11.01 25.36
C SER A 117 -9.87 10.07 24.27
N GLN A 118 -10.67 9.84 23.21
CA GLN A 118 -10.23 9.04 22.04
C GLN A 118 -8.94 9.60 21.43
N ALA A 119 -8.80 10.93 21.37
CA ALA A 119 -7.60 11.59 20.84
C ALA A 119 -6.37 11.30 21.71
N GLN A 120 -6.50 11.41 23.03
CA GLN A 120 -5.40 11.11 23.96
C GLN A 120 -5.00 9.63 23.94
N PHE A 121 -5.97 8.73 23.78
CA PHE A 121 -5.71 7.31 23.64
C PHE A 121 -4.97 7.00 22.33
N LYS A 122 -5.34 7.67 21.25
CA LYS A 122 -4.64 7.59 19.96
C LYS A 122 -3.21 8.17 20.07
N ASP A 123 -3.04 9.28 20.78
CA ASP A 123 -1.72 9.88 21.03
C ASP A 123 -0.82 8.94 21.83
N PHE A 124 -1.35 8.25 22.83
CA PHE A 124 -0.61 7.23 23.58
C PHE A 124 -0.12 6.11 22.66
N ILE A 125 -1.01 5.55 21.82
CA ILE A 125 -0.64 4.50 20.86
C ILE A 125 0.41 5.03 19.88
N CYS A 126 0.21 6.21 19.30
CA CYS A 126 1.17 6.78 18.36
C CYS A 126 2.51 7.19 19.00
N GLY A 127 2.54 7.45 20.31
CA GLY A 127 3.78 7.73 21.05
C GLY A 127 4.67 6.49 21.22
N GLU A 128 4.05 5.32 21.38
CA GLU A 128 4.76 4.03 21.44
C GLU A 128 5.16 3.51 20.05
N LEU A 129 4.39 3.86 19.00
CA LEU A 129 4.72 3.53 17.61
C LEU A 129 5.84 4.44 17.05
N THR A 130 7.09 4.09 17.32
CA THR A 130 8.26 4.85 16.83
C THR A 130 8.59 4.61 15.35
N VAL A 131 8.08 3.53 14.74
CA VAL A 131 8.43 3.10 13.38
C VAL A 131 7.53 3.74 12.31
N ILE A 132 6.35 4.25 12.69
CA ILE A 132 5.32 4.71 11.76
C ILE A 132 5.09 6.22 11.92
N SER A 133 5.61 7.02 10.98
CA SER A 133 5.49 8.50 11.03
C SER A 133 4.07 9.02 10.79
N ASP A 134 3.25 8.29 10.01
CA ASP A 134 1.88 8.70 9.65
C ASP A 134 0.80 8.12 10.58
N CYS A 135 1.18 7.75 11.81
CA CYS A 135 0.26 7.12 12.76
C CYS A 135 -1.01 7.97 12.98
N GLN A 136 -0.87 9.29 13.11
CA GLN A 136 -2.00 10.17 13.40
C GLN A 136 -3.05 10.26 12.27
N SER A 137 -2.65 10.15 11.01
CA SER A 137 -3.58 10.25 9.88
C SER A 137 -4.12 8.90 9.43
N LYS A 138 -3.35 7.81 9.61
CA LYS A 138 -3.69 6.49 9.07
C LYS A 138 -4.15 5.48 10.11
N LEU A 139 -4.03 5.79 11.40
CA LEU A 139 -4.52 4.95 12.49
C LEU A 139 -5.95 5.32 12.87
N TYR A 140 -6.84 4.34 12.85
CA TYR A 140 -8.20 4.46 13.36
C TYR A 140 -8.37 3.52 14.53
N VAL A 141 -8.96 4.03 15.61
CA VAL A 141 -9.14 3.29 16.87
C VAL A 141 -10.61 3.27 17.22
N ASP A 142 -11.15 2.06 17.40
CA ASP A 142 -12.53 1.78 17.80
C ASP A 142 -12.52 0.96 19.08
N VAL A 143 -13.17 1.49 20.12
CA VAL A 143 -13.29 0.86 21.44
C VAL A 143 -14.77 0.75 21.76
N ARG A 144 -15.26 -0.47 21.92
CA ARG A 144 -16.67 -0.76 22.17
C ARG A 144 -16.82 -1.64 23.40
N ASN A 145 -17.77 -1.33 24.26
CA ASN A 145 -18.13 -2.19 25.37
C ASN A 145 -19.32 -3.09 25.02
N PHE A 146 -19.33 -4.27 25.62
CA PHE A 146 -20.36 -5.28 25.47
C PHE A 146 -20.69 -5.84 26.85
N THR A 147 -21.96 -6.19 27.05
CA THR A 147 -22.46 -6.77 28.31
C THR A 147 -22.36 -8.30 28.34
N SER A 148 -22.10 -8.96 27.21
CA SER A 148 -21.99 -10.41 27.09
C SER A 148 -21.16 -10.83 25.87
N PHE A 149 -20.39 -11.91 25.99
CA PHE A 149 -19.62 -12.51 24.89
C PHE A 149 -20.50 -12.99 23.72
N GLY A 150 -21.79 -13.26 23.95
CA GLY A 150 -22.72 -13.67 22.91
C GLY A 150 -23.13 -12.55 21.95
N ASN A 151 -22.93 -11.29 22.34
CA ASN A 151 -23.31 -10.10 21.57
C ASN A 151 -22.11 -9.40 20.91
N LEU A 152 -20.96 -10.08 20.80
CA LEU A 152 -19.79 -9.53 20.14
C LEU A 152 -20.07 -9.32 18.66
N ALA A 153 -20.25 -8.06 18.29
CA ALA A 153 -20.33 -7.64 16.90
C ALA A 153 -18.97 -7.07 16.49
N TYR A 154 -18.38 -7.65 15.45
CA TYR A 154 -17.20 -7.11 14.79
C TYR A 154 -17.70 -6.28 13.60
N PRO A 155 -17.82 -4.95 13.72
CA PRO A 155 -18.21 -4.14 12.59
C PRO A 155 -17.17 -4.27 11.48
N SER A 156 -17.61 -4.34 10.23
CA SER A 156 -16.71 -4.18 9.09
C SER A 156 -16.34 -2.70 8.99
N PHE A 157 -15.04 -2.42 8.85
CA PHE A 157 -14.52 -1.05 8.70
C PHE A 157 -14.32 -0.68 7.23
N ILE A 158 -14.77 -1.56 6.33
CA ILE A 158 -14.76 -1.38 4.88
C ILE A 158 -16.20 -1.61 4.39
N ASP A 159 -16.74 -0.66 3.63
CA ASP A 159 -18.04 -0.80 2.97
C ASP A 159 -17.95 -1.70 1.71
N GLU A 160 -19.09 -2.03 1.10
CA GLU A 160 -19.11 -2.78 -0.17
C GLU A 160 -18.37 -2.06 -1.31
N ASP A 161 -18.18 -0.74 -1.20
CA ASP A 161 -17.52 0.11 -2.18
C ASP A 161 -16.00 0.26 -1.94
N GLY A 162 -15.46 -0.37 -0.89
CA GLY A 162 -14.04 -0.37 -0.56
C GLY A 162 -13.54 0.87 0.20
N ASN A 163 -14.43 1.75 0.65
CA ASN A 163 -14.09 2.91 1.47
C ASN A 163 -14.04 2.54 2.96
N LEU A 164 -13.21 3.27 3.69
CA LEU A 164 -13.17 3.17 5.15
C LEU A 164 -14.45 3.78 5.72
N VAL A 165 -15.23 2.95 6.41
CA VAL A 165 -16.39 3.43 7.14
C VAL A 165 -15.91 3.98 8.48
N GLU A 166 -15.93 5.30 8.63
CA GLU A 166 -15.50 6.00 9.85
C GLU A 166 -16.50 5.88 11.00
N ASN A 167 -16.97 4.66 11.29
CA ASN A 167 -17.84 4.34 12.41
C ASN A 167 -17.03 4.03 13.68
N THR A 168 -15.99 4.81 13.97
CA THR A 168 -15.22 4.61 15.20
C THR A 168 -16.01 5.10 16.40
N VAL A 169 -16.26 4.21 17.36
CA VAL A 169 -16.88 4.53 18.64
C VAL A 169 -15.81 4.45 19.72
N PHE A 170 -15.87 5.33 20.72
CA PHE A 170 -14.99 5.27 21.87
C PHE A 170 -15.80 5.14 23.17
N GLN A 171 -16.01 3.89 23.58
CA GLN A 171 -16.75 3.50 24.77
C GLN A 171 -15.88 2.56 25.61
N PRO A 172 -15.03 3.12 26.50
CA PRO A 172 -14.14 2.30 27.34
C PRO A 172 -14.89 1.46 28.38
N GLY A 173 -16.22 1.59 28.51
CA GLY A 173 -17.04 0.80 29.43
C GLY A 173 -16.72 1.07 30.90
N THR A 174 -17.31 0.26 31.77
CA THR A 174 -17.10 0.27 33.23
C THR A 174 -16.53 -1.05 33.73
N ALA A 175 -16.18 -1.12 35.02
CA ALA A 175 -15.62 -2.33 35.60
C ALA A 175 -16.59 -3.53 35.47
N GLY A 176 -16.09 -4.63 34.90
CA GLY A 176 -16.90 -5.84 34.64
C GLY A 176 -17.49 -5.92 33.24
N ASP A 177 -17.40 -4.86 32.43
CA ASP A 177 -17.79 -4.90 31.03
C ASP A 177 -16.73 -5.59 30.15
N ILE A 178 -17.17 -6.20 29.06
CA ILE A 178 -16.29 -6.79 28.05
C ILE A 178 -15.98 -5.70 27.02
N VAL A 179 -14.73 -5.28 26.93
CA VAL A 179 -14.32 -4.23 25.97
C VAL A 179 -13.56 -4.84 24.80
N LEU A 180 -14.02 -4.56 23.59
CA LEU A 180 -13.33 -4.86 22.35
C LEU A 180 -12.56 -3.62 21.90
N VAL A 181 -11.27 -3.79 21.63
CA VAL A 181 -10.40 -2.75 21.08
C VAL A 181 -9.99 -3.20 19.68
N ASN A 182 -10.41 -2.44 18.68
CA ASN A 182 -10.01 -2.66 17.30
C ASN A 182 -9.17 -1.47 16.82
N VAL A 183 -8.05 -1.77 16.18
CA VAL A 183 -7.16 -0.76 15.61
C VAL A 183 -6.93 -1.08 14.14
N TYR A 184 -7.17 -0.09 13.29
CA TYR A 184 -7.03 -0.21 11.84
C TYR A 184 -5.92 0.71 11.37
N TYR A 185 -5.03 0.15 10.56
CA TYR A 185 -3.97 0.89 9.91
C TYR A 185 -3.96 0.59 8.41
N SER A 186 -3.97 1.64 7.59
CA SER A 186 -3.86 1.50 6.13
C SER A 186 -2.39 1.48 5.70
N PHE A 187 -1.88 0.29 5.40
CA PHE A 187 -0.56 0.13 4.79
C PHE A 187 -0.65 0.48 3.30
N GLY A 188 0.10 1.49 2.87
CA GLY A 188 0.37 1.70 1.46
C GLY A 188 1.43 0.71 1.00
N ILE A 189 1.01 -0.34 0.29
CA ILE A 189 1.93 -1.22 -0.44
C ILE A 189 2.36 -0.54 -1.75
N VAL A 190 3.58 -0.84 -2.20
CA VAL A 190 4.23 -0.23 -3.37
C VAL A 190 3.87 -0.98 -4.66
#